data_AF-A0A818BHU6-F1
#
_entry.id   AF-A0A818BHU6-F1
#
_cell.length_a   1.000
_cell.length_b   1.000
_cell.length_c   1.000
_cell.angle_alpha   90.00
_cell.angle_beta   90.00
_cell.angle_gamma   90.00
#
_symmetry.space_group_name_H-M   'P 1'
#
loop_
_entity.id
_entity.type
_entity.pdbx_description
1 polymer ?
#
loop_
_entity_poly.entity_id
_entity_poly.type
_entity_poly.pdbx_seq_one_letter_code
_entity_poly.pdbx_strand_id
1 'polypeptide(L)'
;MLYKCIICKEGKFFAQISPTESGYCVKCQRVRSFLPDTSSASSARRTTEMSDTFEGKKLHPSNMERFRGKLGPVASSTNNIARLSNTSTLQNCDYFKLCLEFMLSVGYSKRLFNRKHNRCYCQECYPARCKDVFIEGGAKYVIPRGWVRFGLYIDDAQAEVERIWNKWVVSYHGTSPQSAKSIIEHHQFLLPGDQCMGGHVIRIREGHIPNKFQVYTSPTIVYSGDDIYTPAIPFRSKSGRSYKAKVVLQCRQQPETFKVQAETIGAGSRRICPIIPNNEVEYFSEVRSSIIPYGLLIRVFQ
;
A
#
# COMPACT_ATOMS: atom_id res chain seq x y z
N MET A 1 29.26 29.48 10.04
CA MET A 1 28.60 29.45 8.71
C MET A 1 27.12 29.73 8.89
N LEU A 2 26.61 30.80 8.28
CA LEU A 2 25.17 31.03 8.20
C LEU A 2 24.70 30.39 6.90
N TYR A 3 24.01 29.25 7.00
CA TYR A 3 23.37 28.66 5.83
C TYR A 3 22.24 29.58 5.37
N LYS A 4 21.77 29.49 4.13
CA LYS A 4 20.50 30.14 3.72
C LYS A 4 19.60 29.06 3.16
N CYS A 5 18.32 29.10 3.50
CA CYS A 5 17.36 28.18 2.90
C CYS A 5 17.32 28.45 1.39
N ILE A 6 17.55 27.43 0.56
CA ILE A 6 17.56 27.59 -0.91
C ILE A 6 16.20 28.03 -1.47
N ILE A 7 15.11 27.74 -0.73
CA ILE A 7 13.74 27.99 -1.15
C ILE A 7 13.32 29.41 -0.81
N CYS A 8 13.43 29.81 0.45
CA CYS A 8 12.93 31.11 0.89
C CYS A 8 14.03 32.17 1.05
N LYS A 9 15.30 31.80 0.85
CA LYS A 9 16.50 32.66 0.94
C LYS A 9 16.68 33.41 2.28
N GLU A 10 15.84 33.10 3.27
CA GLU A 10 15.83 33.66 4.62
C GLU A 10 15.91 32.54 5.66
N GLY A 11 16.55 32.81 6.81
CA GLY A 11 16.43 31.94 7.98
C GLY A 11 17.52 32.14 9.04
N LYS A 12 17.10 32.21 10.31
CA LYS A 12 17.88 31.81 11.49
C LYS A 12 17.66 30.30 11.69
N PHE A 13 18.70 29.53 12.00
CA PHE A 13 18.68 28.06 12.04
C PHE A 13 18.72 27.54 13.48
N PHE A 14 18.14 26.36 13.71
CA PHE A 14 18.53 25.53 14.86
C PHE A 14 19.72 24.66 14.47
N ALA A 15 20.73 24.66 15.35
CA ALA A 15 22.00 23.98 15.14
C ALA A 15 21.84 22.45 15.08
N GLN A 16 22.42 21.88 14.02
CA GLN A 16 23.09 20.59 13.90
C GLN A 16 22.50 19.38 14.66
N ILE A 17 21.81 18.49 13.93
CA ILE A 17 21.29 17.21 14.48
C ILE A 17 22.27 16.04 14.24
N SER A 18 23.26 16.14 13.35
CA SER A 18 24.32 15.13 13.18
C SER A 18 25.43 15.63 12.23
N PRO A 19 26.53 14.88 12.04
CA PRO A 19 27.60 15.22 11.09
C PRO A 19 27.17 15.16 9.61
N THR A 20 25.99 14.61 9.30
CA THR A 20 25.49 14.49 7.92
C THR A 20 24.54 15.65 7.61
N GLU A 21 25.16 16.79 7.29
CA GLU A 21 24.68 18.02 6.62
C GLU A 21 23.17 18.18 6.34
N SER A 22 22.30 17.98 7.31
CA SER A 22 20.85 18.18 7.14
C SER A 22 20.29 18.98 8.29
N GLY A 23 19.40 19.92 7.97
CA GLY A 23 18.77 20.76 8.97
C GLY A 23 17.42 21.27 8.51
N TYR A 24 16.68 21.78 9.48
CA TYR A 24 15.26 22.08 9.36
C TYR A 24 15.04 23.59 9.26
N CYS A 25 14.38 24.04 8.20
CA CYS A 25 14.00 25.45 8.07
C CYS A 25 12.60 25.67 8.64
N VAL A 26 12.50 26.45 9.70
CA VAL A 26 11.23 26.68 10.43
C VAL A 26 10.20 27.41 9.57
N LYS A 27 10.63 28.25 8.63
CA LYS A 27 9.72 29.01 7.75
C LYS A 27 9.06 28.13 6.69
N CYS A 28 9.79 27.17 6.12
CA CYS A 28 9.26 26.29 5.07
C CYS A 28 8.90 24.88 5.56
N GLN A 29 9.18 24.56 6.82
CA GLN A 29 8.90 23.28 7.50
C GLN A 29 9.40 22.03 6.75
N ARG A 30 10.56 22.12 6.07
CA ARG A 30 11.15 21.02 5.29
C ARG A 30 12.60 20.73 5.73
N VAL A 31 13.00 19.46 5.64
CA VAL A 31 14.37 18.96 5.92
C VAL A 31 15.10 18.74 4.59
N ARG A 32 16.27 19.35 4.37
CA ARG A 32 17.17 19.04 3.24
C ARG A 32 18.64 19.34 3.55
N SER A 33 19.50 18.79 2.69
CA SER A 33 20.94 19.00 2.63
C SER A 33 21.33 20.42 2.23
N PHE A 34 22.41 20.93 2.80
CA PHE A 34 22.85 22.31 2.63
C PHE A 34 23.91 22.46 1.53
N LEU A 35 23.96 23.64 0.90
CA LEU A 35 25.11 24.07 0.10
C LEU A 35 25.85 25.16 0.87
N PRO A 36 27.19 25.10 0.99
CA PRO A 36 27.97 26.18 1.58
C PRO A 36 27.92 27.43 0.69
N ASP A 37 27.87 28.60 1.31
CA ASP A 37 27.90 29.90 0.63
C ASP A 37 29.35 30.18 0.17
N THR A 38 29.64 30.01 -1.13
CA THR A 38 30.98 30.20 -1.71
C THR A 38 31.24 31.64 -2.15
N SER A 39 30.84 32.61 -1.33
CA SER A 39 31.16 34.03 -1.55
C SER A 39 32.40 34.49 -0.78
N SER A 40 33.52 33.75 -0.90
CA SER A 40 34.87 34.25 -0.64
C SER A 40 35.95 33.24 -1.07
N ALA A 41 36.33 33.22 -2.36
CA ALA A 41 37.66 32.74 -2.79
C ALA A 41 37.93 33.18 -4.24
N SER A 42 38.87 34.09 -4.37
CA SER A 42 39.45 34.62 -5.61
C SER A 42 40.40 33.64 -6.31
N SER A 43 40.35 33.58 -7.65
CA SER A 43 41.47 33.78 -8.60
C SER A 43 41.53 32.80 -9.79
N ALA A 44 41.65 33.39 -10.99
CA ALA A 44 42.17 32.90 -12.29
C ALA A 44 41.46 31.69 -12.96
N ARG A 45 41.07 31.67 -14.25
CA ARG A 45 41.61 32.27 -15.49
C ARG A 45 40.50 32.54 -16.53
N ARG A 46 40.82 33.44 -17.48
CA ARG A 46 40.13 33.83 -18.74
C ARG A 46 39.72 32.60 -19.59
N THR A 47 38.67 32.64 -20.42
CA THR A 47 38.53 33.46 -21.65
C THR A 47 37.09 33.58 -22.18
N THR A 48 36.83 34.69 -22.89
CA THR A 48 35.84 34.97 -23.98
C THR A 48 34.34 34.90 -23.65
N GLU A 49 33.68 36.04 -23.44
CA GLU A 49 32.97 36.89 -24.45
C GLU A 49 31.66 36.27 -24.98
N MET A 50 30.53 36.80 -24.54
CA MET A 50 29.58 37.55 -25.39
C MET A 50 28.51 38.20 -24.50
N SER A 51 28.33 39.49 -24.74
CA SER A 51 27.33 40.40 -24.18
C SER A 51 25.92 39.95 -24.51
N ASP A 52 24.98 40.14 -23.59
CA ASP A 52 23.79 40.93 -23.90
C ASP A 52 23.15 41.50 -22.64
N THR A 53 22.82 42.78 -22.77
CA THR A 53 22.22 43.65 -21.77
C THR A 53 20.71 43.45 -21.80
N PHE A 54 20.07 43.39 -20.63
CA PHE A 54 18.70 43.90 -20.53
C PHE A 54 18.41 44.44 -19.13
N GLU A 55 17.91 45.67 -19.14
CA GLU A 55 17.75 46.58 -18.01
C GLU A 55 16.68 46.11 -17.02
N GLY A 56 16.94 46.40 -15.75
CA GLY A 56 15.99 46.20 -14.67
C GLY A 56 14.85 47.22 -14.69
N LYS A 57 13.63 46.75 -14.46
CA LYS A 57 12.54 47.57 -13.92
C LYS A 57 12.19 47.07 -12.51
N LYS A 58 12.46 47.94 -11.53
CA LYS A 58 11.98 47.80 -10.15
C LYS A 58 10.46 48.02 -10.14
N LEU A 59 9.71 47.10 -9.53
CA LEU A 59 8.32 47.35 -9.13
C LEU A 59 8.24 47.32 -7.60
N HIS A 60 7.75 48.43 -7.05
CA HIS A 60 7.49 48.68 -5.64
C HIS A 60 6.20 47.95 -5.20
N PRO A 61 6.08 47.46 -3.96
CA PRO A 61 4.95 46.64 -3.54
C PRO A 61 3.80 47.51 -3.01
N SER A 62 2.74 47.66 -3.80
CA SER A 62 1.42 48.02 -3.29
C SER A 62 0.36 47.49 -4.23
N ASN A 63 -0.60 46.75 -3.67
CA ASN A 63 -1.75 46.09 -4.30
C ASN A 63 -1.49 44.73 -4.92
N MET A 64 -1.76 43.68 -4.13
CA MET A 64 -2.71 42.63 -4.54
C MET A 64 -3.09 41.74 -3.35
N GLU A 65 -3.67 42.36 -2.32
CA GLU A 65 -4.71 41.70 -1.53
C GLU A 65 -5.91 41.44 -2.43
N ARG A 66 -5.89 40.37 -3.24
CA ARG A 66 -7.08 39.90 -3.97
C ARG A 66 -6.97 38.49 -4.55
N PHE A 67 -6.41 37.53 -3.81
CA PHE A 67 -6.62 36.10 -4.10
C PHE A 67 -6.71 35.27 -2.80
N ARG A 68 -7.69 35.60 -1.95
CA ARG A 68 -8.29 34.61 -1.03
C ARG A 68 -9.52 34.01 -1.71
N GLY A 69 -9.27 33.24 -2.76
CA GLY A 69 -10.23 32.35 -3.40
C GLY A 69 -10.09 30.95 -2.80
N LYS A 70 -11.15 30.47 -2.17
CA LYS A 70 -11.30 29.20 -1.46
C LYS A 70 -10.74 28.00 -2.25
N LEU A 71 -9.59 27.46 -1.84
CA LEU A 71 -9.32 26.02 -1.98
C LEU A 71 -9.81 25.37 -0.69
N GLY A 72 -11.09 24.98 -0.69
CA GLY A 72 -11.64 24.11 0.34
C GLY A 72 -10.93 22.74 0.29
N PRO A 73 -10.90 21.99 1.41
CA PRO A 73 -10.33 20.66 1.41
C PRO A 73 -11.09 19.77 0.43
N VAL A 74 -10.40 19.20 -0.55
CA VAL A 74 -10.95 18.10 -1.35
C VAL A 74 -11.05 16.91 -0.41
N ALA A 75 -12.28 16.62 0.03
CA ALA A 75 -12.57 15.48 0.88
C ALA A 75 -12.13 14.20 0.16
N SER A 76 -11.04 13.60 0.65
CA SER A 76 -10.68 12.23 0.28
C SER A 76 -11.83 11.30 0.68
N SER A 77 -12.34 10.54 -0.28
CA SER A 77 -13.37 9.50 -0.09
C SER A 77 -12.94 8.37 0.86
N THR A 78 -11.66 8.33 1.26
CA THR A 78 -11.13 7.43 2.29
C THR A 78 -11.81 7.58 3.66
N ASN A 79 -12.41 8.74 3.93
CA ASN A 79 -13.12 9.04 5.19
C ASN A 79 -14.36 8.17 5.45
N ASN A 80 -15.00 7.62 4.41
CA ASN A 80 -16.23 6.83 4.60
C ASN A 80 -15.97 5.38 5.02
N ILE A 81 -14.81 4.80 4.69
CA ILE A 81 -14.50 3.42 5.09
C ILE A 81 -13.80 3.38 6.46
N ALA A 82 -13.10 4.44 6.86
CA ALA A 82 -12.47 4.55 8.19
C ALA A 82 -13.50 4.61 9.34
N ARG A 83 -14.72 5.09 9.08
CA ARG A 83 -15.77 5.25 10.12
C ARG A 83 -16.55 3.97 10.46
N LEU A 84 -16.39 2.88 9.72
CA LEU A 84 -17.20 1.66 9.93
C LEU A 84 -16.63 0.70 10.99
N SER A 85 -15.43 0.92 11.50
CA SER A 85 -14.87 0.13 12.61
C SER A 85 -14.63 1.02 13.82
N ASN A 86 -15.60 1.08 14.73
CA ASN A 86 -15.35 1.65 16.04
C ASN A 86 -14.27 0.80 16.72
N THR A 87 -13.16 1.40 17.15
CA THR A 87 -11.99 0.66 17.66
C THR A 87 -12.34 -0.20 18.89
N SER A 88 -13.35 0.22 19.67
CA SER A 88 -13.91 -0.54 20.78
C SER A 88 -14.64 -1.81 20.35
N THR A 89 -15.45 -1.75 19.27
CA THR A 89 -16.17 -2.91 18.72
C THR A 89 -15.20 -3.99 18.22
N LEU A 90 -14.09 -3.57 17.59
CA LEU A 90 -13.08 -4.52 17.09
C LEU A 90 -12.36 -5.25 18.23
N GLN A 91 -12.01 -4.54 19.31
CA GLN A 91 -11.32 -5.12 20.47
C GLN A 91 -12.19 -6.15 21.21
N ASN A 92 -13.51 -5.98 21.18
CA ASN A 92 -14.45 -6.88 21.85
C ASN A 92 -14.92 -8.05 20.96
N CYS A 93 -14.65 -8.03 19.66
CA CYS A 93 -15.08 -9.07 18.73
C CYS A 93 -14.28 -10.37 18.90
N ASP A 94 -14.95 -11.47 19.27
CA ASP A 94 -14.30 -12.76 19.47
C ASP A 94 -13.75 -13.37 18.18
N TYR A 95 -14.43 -13.14 17.05
CA TYR A 95 -13.92 -13.57 15.74
C TYR A 95 -12.61 -12.86 15.38
N PHE A 96 -12.50 -11.57 15.68
CA PHE A 96 -11.27 -10.81 15.50
C PHE A 96 -10.14 -11.37 16.37
N LYS A 97 -10.42 -11.64 17.66
CA LYS A 97 -9.44 -12.23 18.58
C LYS A 97 -8.96 -13.60 18.11
N LEU A 98 -9.87 -14.45 17.61
CA LEU A 98 -9.53 -15.77 17.06
C LEU A 98 -8.62 -15.67 15.82
N CYS A 99 -8.94 -14.76 14.89
CA CYS A 99 -8.10 -14.53 13.72
C CYS A 99 -6.74 -13.93 14.10
N LEU A 100 -6.69 -13.06 15.11
CA LEU A 100 -5.45 -12.49 15.64
C LEU A 100 -4.58 -13.58 16.26
N GLU A 101 -5.19 -14.53 16.96
CA GLU A 101 -4.49 -15.67 17.53
C GLU A 101 -3.82 -16.52 16.46
N PHE A 102 -4.54 -16.84 15.38
CA PHE A 102 -3.98 -17.53 14.22
C PHE A 102 -2.82 -16.73 13.58
N MET A 103 -2.99 -15.42 13.38
CA MET A 103 -1.92 -14.56 12.87
C MET A 103 -0.66 -14.68 13.74
N LEU A 104 -0.81 -14.66 15.05
CA LEU A 104 0.31 -14.79 15.98
C LEU A 104 0.94 -16.18 15.93
N SER A 105 0.17 -17.25 15.75
CA SER A 105 0.71 -18.61 15.65
C SER A 105 1.55 -18.86 14.39
N VAL A 106 1.28 -18.15 13.29
CA VAL A 106 2.12 -18.19 12.07
C VAL A 106 3.46 -17.45 12.28
N GLY A 107 3.55 -16.59 13.31
CA GLY A 107 4.77 -15.90 13.67
C GLY A 107 5.12 -14.76 12.71
N TYR A 108 4.14 -13.99 12.24
CA TYR A 108 4.40 -12.74 11.53
C TYR A 108 5.03 -11.69 12.48
N SER A 109 5.99 -10.90 11.98
CA SER A 109 6.55 -9.79 12.76
C SER A 109 5.51 -8.69 12.97
N LYS A 110 5.16 -8.43 14.24
CA LYS A 110 4.21 -7.38 14.62
C LYS A 110 4.59 -5.98 14.12
N ARG A 111 5.89 -5.75 13.86
CA ARG A 111 6.41 -4.45 13.38
C ARG A 111 5.95 -4.12 11.97
N LEU A 112 5.51 -5.11 11.19
CA LEU A 112 5.02 -4.93 9.82
C LEU A 112 3.55 -4.52 9.77
N PHE A 113 2.86 -4.45 10.92
CA PHE A 113 1.42 -4.20 10.99
C PHE A 113 1.07 -2.86 11.61
N ASN A 114 0.15 -2.15 10.97
CA ASN A 114 -0.46 -0.93 11.46
C ASN A 114 -1.89 -1.21 11.96
N ARG A 115 -2.03 -1.31 13.29
CA ARG A 115 -3.31 -1.64 13.95
C ARG A 115 -4.43 -0.63 13.66
N LYS A 116 -4.10 0.61 13.27
CA LYS A 116 -5.09 1.64 12.90
C LYS A 116 -5.91 1.24 11.66
N HIS A 117 -5.39 0.34 10.83
CA HIS A 117 -6.03 -0.11 9.60
C HIS A 117 -6.65 -1.51 9.71
N ASN A 118 -6.66 -2.11 10.90
CA ASN A 118 -7.33 -3.37 11.14
C ASN A 118 -8.85 -3.23 10.95
N ARG A 119 -9.48 -4.26 10.38
CA ARG A 119 -10.93 -4.32 10.20
C ARG A 119 -11.43 -5.74 10.34
N CYS A 120 -12.60 -5.92 10.95
CA CYS A 120 -13.29 -7.21 10.97
C CYS A 120 -14.52 -7.12 10.09
N TYR A 121 -14.68 -8.09 9.20
CA TYR A 121 -15.83 -8.20 8.29
C TYR A 121 -16.75 -9.36 8.66
N CYS A 122 -16.72 -9.82 9.92
CA CYS A 122 -17.71 -10.77 10.44
C CYS A 122 -19.11 -10.12 10.46
N GLN A 123 -20.14 -10.94 10.67
CA GLN A 123 -21.53 -10.46 10.66
C GLN A 123 -21.82 -9.40 11.74
N GLU A 124 -21.13 -9.45 12.88
CA GLU A 124 -21.28 -8.47 13.97
C GLU A 124 -20.61 -7.13 13.64
N CYS A 125 -19.38 -7.17 13.12
CA CYS A 125 -18.58 -5.97 12.84
C CYS A 125 -18.96 -5.32 11.50
N TYR A 126 -19.43 -6.10 10.53
CA TYR A 126 -19.81 -5.66 9.20
C TYR A 126 -21.11 -6.34 8.76
N PRO A 127 -22.26 -5.91 9.31
CA PRO A 127 -23.55 -6.56 9.12
C PRO A 127 -24.06 -6.44 7.67
N ALA A 128 -25.06 -7.25 7.32
CA ALA A 128 -25.62 -7.35 5.97
C ALA A 128 -26.04 -6.00 5.36
N ARG A 129 -26.48 -5.03 6.18
CA ARG A 129 -26.84 -3.67 5.73
C ARG A 129 -25.67 -2.86 5.16
N CYS A 130 -24.43 -3.24 5.44
CA CYS A 130 -23.25 -2.58 4.87
C CYS A 130 -23.07 -2.97 3.39
N LYS A 131 -22.30 -2.20 2.63
CA LYS A 131 -22.12 -2.43 1.18
C LYS A 131 -21.28 -3.69 0.90
N ASP A 132 -21.60 -4.41 -0.16
CA ASP A 132 -20.82 -5.56 -0.63
C ASP A 132 -19.72 -5.23 -1.63
N VAL A 133 -19.77 -4.02 -2.20
CA VAL A 133 -18.87 -3.57 -3.26
C VAL A 133 -18.50 -2.11 -3.07
N PHE A 134 -17.27 -1.78 -3.39
CA PHE A 134 -16.78 -0.41 -3.52
C PHE A 134 -16.07 -0.24 -4.86
N ILE A 135 -15.89 1.02 -5.26
CA ILE A 135 -15.11 1.41 -6.43
C ILE A 135 -13.91 2.20 -5.94
N GLU A 136 -12.71 1.75 -6.28
CA GLU A 136 -11.44 2.33 -5.86
C GLU A 136 -10.47 2.26 -7.03
N GLY A 137 -9.76 3.36 -7.34
CA GLY A 137 -8.86 3.41 -8.50
C GLY A 137 -9.56 3.16 -9.85
N GLY A 138 -10.87 3.42 -9.93
CA GLY A 138 -11.68 3.20 -11.13
C GLY A 138 -12.22 1.77 -11.32
N ALA A 139 -11.90 0.83 -10.43
CA ALA A 139 -12.38 -0.56 -10.53
C ALA A 139 -13.24 -0.97 -9.32
N LYS A 140 -14.19 -1.87 -9.56
CA LYS A 140 -15.00 -2.49 -8.50
C LYS A 140 -14.17 -3.53 -7.76
N TYR A 141 -14.36 -3.63 -6.44
CA TYR A 141 -13.89 -4.77 -5.67
C TYR A 141 -14.91 -5.19 -4.61
N VAL A 142 -14.96 -6.50 -4.33
CA VAL A 142 -15.92 -7.11 -3.40
C VAL A 142 -15.37 -7.01 -1.98
N ILE A 143 -16.22 -6.61 -1.03
CA ILE A 143 -15.87 -6.55 0.39
C ILE A 143 -15.67 -7.96 0.94
N PRO A 144 -14.61 -8.21 1.74
CA PRO A 144 -14.25 -9.56 2.15
C PRO A 144 -15.05 -10.00 3.38
N ARG A 145 -16.37 -10.17 3.24
CA ARG A 145 -17.24 -10.63 4.34
C ARG A 145 -16.79 -11.97 4.90
N GLY A 146 -16.82 -12.09 6.22
CA GLY A 146 -16.34 -13.25 6.96
C GLY A 146 -14.82 -13.29 7.14
N TRP A 147 -14.08 -12.25 6.73
CA TRP A 147 -12.64 -12.17 6.93
C TRP A 147 -12.27 -11.08 7.95
N VAL A 148 -11.07 -11.17 8.49
CA VAL A 148 -10.44 -10.14 9.30
C VAL A 148 -9.22 -9.62 8.58
N ARG A 149 -9.14 -8.30 8.38
CA ARG A 149 -7.96 -7.62 7.86
C ARG A 149 -7.08 -7.14 8.98
N PHE A 150 -5.82 -7.54 8.95
CA PHE A 150 -4.73 -6.92 9.68
C PHE A 150 -3.99 -5.97 8.74
N GLY A 151 -4.02 -4.67 9.05
CA GLY A 151 -3.41 -3.65 8.19
C GLY A 151 -1.89 -3.73 8.22
N LEU A 152 -1.26 -3.62 7.06
CA LEU A 152 0.20 -3.59 6.91
C LEU A 152 0.69 -2.14 6.90
N TYR A 153 1.94 -1.93 7.32
CA TYR A 153 2.61 -0.66 7.07
C TYR A 153 2.96 -0.54 5.58
N ILE A 154 2.68 0.64 5.05
CA ILE A 154 3.10 1.09 3.73
C ILE A 154 3.87 2.39 3.94
N ASP A 155 4.87 2.63 3.10
CA ASP A 155 5.60 3.90 3.09
C ASP A 155 4.64 5.04 2.69
N ASP A 156 4.33 5.92 3.63
CA ASP A 156 3.37 7.03 3.43
C ASP A 156 3.87 8.02 2.37
N ALA A 157 5.19 8.23 2.26
CA ALA A 157 5.76 9.16 1.28
C ALA A 157 5.63 8.60 -0.14
N GLN A 158 5.93 7.31 -0.33
CA GLN A 158 5.73 6.62 -1.60
C GLN A 158 4.24 6.59 -1.95
N ALA A 159 3.37 6.29 -0.99
CA ALA A 159 1.93 6.21 -1.22
C ALA A 159 1.32 7.54 -1.67
N GLU A 160 1.82 8.66 -1.14
CA GLU A 160 1.39 10.00 -1.54
C GLU A 160 1.87 10.35 -2.95
N VAL A 161 3.16 10.14 -3.25
CA VAL A 161 3.76 10.45 -4.56
C VAL A 161 3.09 9.64 -5.68
N GLU A 162 2.92 8.34 -5.47
CA GLU A 162 2.30 7.42 -6.45
C GLU A 162 0.76 7.49 -6.43
N ARG A 163 0.20 8.26 -5.50
CA ARG A 163 -1.25 8.40 -5.26
C ARG A 163 -1.93 7.04 -5.09
N ILE A 164 -1.28 6.10 -4.43
CA ILE A 164 -1.69 4.68 -4.32
C ILE A 164 -3.15 4.59 -3.88
N TRP A 165 -3.53 5.33 -2.84
CA TRP A 165 -4.86 5.23 -2.25
C TRP A 165 -5.99 5.74 -3.14
N ASN A 166 -5.69 6.63 -4.10
CA ASN A 166 -6.69 7.29 -4.93
C ASN A 166 -6.69 6.76 -6.37
N LYS A 167 -5.54 6.31 -6.88
CA LYS A 167 -5.35 5.88 -8.26
C LYS A 167 -5.31 4.36 -8.41
N TRP A 168 -4.78 3.62 -7.45
CA TRP A 168 -4.56 2.19 -7.61
C TRP A 168 -5.80 1.38 -7.26
N VAL A 169 -6.09 0.36 -8.06
CA VAL A 169 -7.23 -0.53 -7.84
C VAL A 169 -7.00 -1.41 -6.62
N VAL A 170 -8.08 -1.95 -6.05
CA VAL A 170 -7.99 -2.95 -4.97
C VAL A 170 -8.14 -4.34 -5.57
N SER A 171 -7.22 -5.24 -5.23
CA SER A 171 -7.28 -6.64 -5.62
C SER A 171 -6.90 -7.56 -4.45
N TYR A 172 -7.10 -8.87 -4.64
CA TYR A 172 -6.87 -9.92 -3.67
C TYR A 172 -5.93 -10.97 -4.25
N HIS A 173 -4.97 -11.43 -3.45
CA HIS A 173 -4.06 -12.52 -3.83
C HIS A 173 -4.20 -13.67 -2.85
N GLY A 174 -4.67 -14.81 -3.35
CA GLY A 174 -4.77 -16.05 -2.59
C GLY A 174 -3.42 -16.74 -2.50
N THR A 175 -3.03 -17.21 -1.31
CA THR A 175 -1.73 -17.85 -1.10
C THR A 175 -1.69 -18.67 0.19
N SER A 176 -0.57 -19.34 0.47
CA SER A 176 -0.36 -20.01 1.76
C SER A 176 0.11 -19.05 2.85
N PRO A 177 -0.10 -19.36 4.14
CA PRO A 177 0.41 -18.54 5.25
C PRO A 177 1.91 -18.24 5.18
N GLN A 178 2.72 -19.23 4.80
CA GLN A 178 4.17 -19.08 4.66
C GLN A 178 4.54 -18.19 3.47
N SER A 179 3.86 -18.34 2.34
CA SER A 179 4.06 -17.47 1.18
C SER A 179 3.62 -16.03 1.46
N ALA A 180 2.48 -15.84 2.12
CA ALA A 180 2.04 -14.52 2.60
C ALA A 180 3.08 -13.89 3.54
N LYS A 181 3.66 -14.68 4.46
CA LYS A 181 4.72 -14.22 5.38
C LYS A 181 5.93 -13.72 4.61
N SER A 182 6.42 -14.51 3.65
CA SER A 182 7.51 -14.09 2.78
C SER A 182 7.19 -12.79 2.03
N ILE A 183 6.04 -12.69 1.38
CA ILE A 183 5.64 -11.49 0.63
C ILE A 183 5.58 -10.26 1.54
N ILE A 184 5.01 -10.39 2.74
CA ILE A 184 4.91 -9.30 3.71
C ILE A 184 6.28 -8.86 4.22
N GLU A 185 7.16 -9.81 4.56
CA GLU A 185 8.51 -9.51 5.07
C GLU A 185 9.41 -8.83 4.03
N HIS A 186 9.22 -9.15 2.75
CA HIS A 186 10.00 -8.57 1.64
C HIS A 186 9.31 -7.35 1.00
N HIS A 187 8.08 -7.03 1.39
CA HIS A 187 7.24 -5.99 0.76
C HIS A 187 7.10 -6.13 -0.76
N GLN A 188 7.28 -7.33 -1.30
CA GLN A 188 7.33 -7.58 -2.74
C GLN A 188 6.74 -8.94 -3.09
N PHE A 189 6.06 -8.98 -4.24
CA PHE A 189 5.74 -10.22 -4.91
C PHE A 189 6.98 -10.71 -5.63
N LEU A 190 7.69 -11.64 -5.00
CA LEU A 190 8.79 -12.34 -5.61
C LEU A 190 8.25 -13.29 -6.70
N LEU A 191 8.87 -13.24 -7.87
CA LEU A 191 8.57 -14.11 -9.00
C LEU A 191 9.43 -15.38 -8.92
N PRO A 192 9.01 -16.50 -9.55
CA PRO A 192 9.87 -17.66 -9.68
C PRO A 192 11.23 -17.27 -10.30
N GLY A 193 12.32 -17.79 -9.75
CA GLY A 193 13.70 -17.39 -10.07
C GLY A 193 14.29 -16.35 -9.12
N ASP A 194 13.46 -15.62 -8.34
CA ASP A 194 13.97 -14.67 -7.35
C ASP A 194 14.60 -15.37 -6.14
N GLN A 195 15.61 -14.71 -5.56
CA GLN A 195 16.23 -15.12 -4.31
C GLN A 195 15.67 -14.31 -3.14
N CYS A 196 15.12 -14.98 -2.13
CA CYS A 196 14.73 -14.37 -0.87
C CYS A 196 15.97 -13.91 -0.07
N MET A 197 15.80 -13.03 0.91
CA MET A 197 16.90 -12.52 1.75
C MET A 197 17.68 -13.62 2.52
N GLY A 198 17.05 -14.79 2.74
CA GLY A 198 17.69 -15.97 3.33
C GLY A 198 18.42 -16.88 2.34
N GLY A 199 18.61 -16.44 1.09
CA GLY A 199 19.31 -17.20 0.04
C GLY A 199 18.44 -18.26 -0.69
N HIS A 200 17.20 -18.48 -0.24
CA HIS A 200 16.27 -19.43 -0.87
C HIS A 200 15.74 -18.89 -2.20
N VAL A 201 15.84 -19.68 -3.27
CA VAL A 201 15.31 -19.34 -4.60
C VAL A 201 13.87 -19.83 -4.75
N ILE A 202 12.96 -18.95 -5.18
CA ILE A 202 11.57 -19.33 -5.46
C ILE A 202 11.53 -20.20 -6.71
N ARG A 203 11.20 -21.48 -6.52
CA ARG A 203 11.06 -22.43 -7.63
C ARG A 203 9.68 -22.32 -8.27
N ILE A 204 9.61 -22.61 -9.57
CA ILE A 204 8.34 -22.89 -10.25
C ILE A 204 7.78 -24.17 -9.64
N ARG A 205 6.54 -24.13 -9.12
CA ARG A 205 5.88 -25.31 -8.56
C ARG A 205 5.52 -26.29 -9.68
N GLU A 206 5.55 -27.59 -9.37
CA GLU A 206 5.10 -28.63 -10.29
C GLU A 206 3.63 -28.39 -10.69
N GLY A 207 3.32 -28.44 -11.99
CA GLY A 207 2.01 -28.09 -12.54
C GLY A 207 1.82 -26.63 -12.97
N HIS A 208 2.78 -25.73 -12.73
CA HIS A 208 2.78 -24.41 -13.35
C HIS A 208 3.18 -24.49 -14.82
N ILE A 209 2.55 -23.65 -15.66
CA ILE A 209 2.93 -23.49 -17.06
C ILE A 209 4.37 -22.97 -17.12
N PRO A 210 5.31 -23.69 -17.76
CA PRO A 210 6.68 -23.23 -17.91
C PRO A 210 6.73 -21.82 -18.50
N ASN A 211 7.65 -20.99 -18.01
CA ASN A 211 7.92 -19.62 -18.49
C ASN A 211 6.81 -18.57 -18.25
N LYS A 212 5.82 -18.83 -17.37
CA LYS A 212 4.88 -17.79 -16.91
C LYS A 212 5.27 -17.26 -15.53
N PHE A 213 6.01 -16.15 -15.51
CA PHE A 213 6.40 -15.44 -14.28
C PHE A 213 5.39 -14.32 -13.99
N GLN A 214 4.17 -14.69 -13.60
CA GLN A 214 3.06 -13.77 -13.42
C GLN A 214 2.52 -13.82 -12.00
N VAL A 215 2.02 -12.69 -11.52
CA VAL A 215 1.23 -12.60 -10.29
C VAL A 215 -0.23 -12.54 -10.66
N TYR A 216 -1.03 -13.44 -10.08
CA TYR A 216 -2.48 -13.46 -10.23
C TYR A 216 -3.14 -12.81 -9.01
N THR A 217 -4.09 -11.93 -9.27
CA THR A 217 -4.96 -11.33 -8.25
C THR A 217 -6.41 -11.29 -8.76
N SER A 218 -7.34 -10.87 -7.91
CA SER A 218 -8.75 -10.76 -8.27
C SER A 218 -9.42 -9.56 -7.62
N PRO A 219 -10.42 -8.92 -8.24
CA PRO A 219 -11.26 -7.94 -7.57
C PRO A 219 -12.20 -8.56 -6.53
N THR A 220 -12.26 -9.89 -6.41
CA THR A 220 -13.12 -10.58 -5.43
C THR A 220 -12.37 -11.58 -4.57
N ILE A 221 -12.56 -11.48 -3.26
CA ILE A 221 -11.99 -12.46 -2.33
C ILE A 221 -12.62 -13.85 -2.48
N VAL A 222 -13.81 -13.96 -3.09
CA VAL A 222 -14.46 -15.26 -3.28
C VAL A 222 -13.62 -16.13 -4.20
N TYR A 223 -13.05 -15.54 -5.26
CA TYR A 223 -12.17 -16.23 -6.18
C TYR A 223 -10.79 -16.45 -5.56
N SER A 224 -10.15 -15.40 -5.04
CA SER A 224 -8.82 -15.54 -4.41
C SER A 224 -8.82 -16.43 -3.16
N GLY A 225 -9.94 -16.54 -2.46
CA GLY A 225 -10.10 -17.38 -1.26
C GLY A 225 -10.50 -18.83 -1.55
N ASP A 226 -10.66 -19.21 -2.82
CA ASP A 226 -10.92 -20.59 -3.25
C ASP A 226 -9.77 -21.53 -2.82
N ASP A 227 -10.07 -22.80 -2.58
CA ASP A 227 -9.09 -23.79 -2.10
C ASP A 227 -7.94 -24.03 -3.09
N ILE A 228 -8.16 -23.81 -4.39
CA ILE A 228 -7.12 -23.93 -5.42
C ILE A 228 -5.98 -22.94 -5.18
N TYR A 229 -6.30 -21.71 -4.74
CA TYR A 229 -5.31 -20.65 -4.51
C TYR A 229 -4.91 -20.51 -3.03
N THR A 230 -5.87 -20.73 -2.14
CA THR A 230 -5.74 -20.49 -0.71
C THR A 230 -6.08 -21.76 0.08
N PRO A 231 -5.10 -22.67 0.27
CA PRO A 231 -5.33 -23.90 0.99
C PRO A 231 -5.72 -23.62 2.44
N ALA A 232 -6.76 -24.30 2.91
CA ALA A 232 -7.14 -24.26 4.31
C ALA A 232 -6.14 -25.05 5.17
N ILE A 233 -5.53 -24.40 6.16
CA ILE A 233 -4.58 -25.06 7.08
C ILE A 233 -5.22 -25.33 8.44
N PRO A 234 -4.89 -26.45 9.11
CA PRO A 234 -5.31 -26.69 10.48
C PRO A 234 -4.78 -25.61 11.44
N PHE A 235 -5.62 -25.20 12.38
CA PHE A 235 -5.29 -24.24 13.43
C PHE A 235 -5.90 -24.71 14.74
N ARG A 236 -5.08 -24.89 15.78
CA ARG A 236 -5.55 -25.17 17.13
C ARG A 236 -5.46 -23.89 17.96
N SER A 237 -6.60 -23.44 18.44
CA SER A 237 -6.68 -22.24 19.26
C SER A 237 -6.15 -22.46 20.69
N LYS A 238 -5.93 -21.37 21.44
CA LYS A 238 -5.51 -21.35 22.85
C LYS A 238 -6.53 -22.00 23.77
N SER A 239 -7.81 -22.00 23.39
CA SER A 239 -8.86 -22.74 24.10
C SER A 239 -8.80 -24.25 23.85
N GLY A 240 -7.88 -24.72 22.99
CA GLY A 240 -7.73 -26.11 22.59
C GLY A 240 -8.66 -26.55 21.45
N ARG A 241 -9.56 -25.68 20.99
CA ARG A 241 -10.50 -25.96 19.88
C ARG A 241 -9.78 -25.93 18.54
N SER A 242 -10.10 -26.91 17.70
CA SER A 242 -9.57 -27.06 16.34
C SER A 242 -10.41 -26.30 15.32
N TYR A 243 -9.71 -25.70 14.37
CA TYR A 243 -10.23 -24.89 13.28
C TYR A 243 -9.41 -25.15 12.00
N LYS A 244 -9.90 -24.60 10.90
CA LYS A 244 -9.17 -24.35 9.68
C LYS A 244 -9.01 -22.85 9.47
N ALA A 245 -7.93 -22.46 8.82
CA ALA A 245 -7.65 -21.06 8.52
C ALA A 245 -7.16 -20.88 7.09
N LYS A 246 -7.56 -19.76 6.48
CA LYS A 246 -7.14 -19.32 5.15
C LYS A 246 -6.56 -17.91 5.23
N VAL A 247 -5.63 -17.60 4.33
CA VAL A 247 -5.01 -16.27 4.21
C VAL A 247 -5.11 -15.71 2.80
N VAL A 248 -5.39 -14.42 2.69
CA VAL A 248 -5.40 -13.68 1.42
C VAL A 248 -4.69 -12.36 1.65
N LEU A 249 -3.92 -11.88 0.68
CA LEU A 249 -3.37 -10.53 0.71
C LEU A 249 -4.34 -9.58 0.01
N GLN A 250 -4.75 -8.52 0.70
CA GLN A 250 -5.41 -7.38 0.09
C GLN A 250 -4.34 -6.43 -0.47
N CYS A 251 -4.44 -6.12 -1.76
CA CYS A 251 -3.42 -5.41 -2.51
C CYS A 251 -3.97 -4.12 -3.10
N ARG A 252 -3.10 -3.13 -3.24
CA ARG A 252 -3.26 -2.04 -4.20
C ARG A 252 -2.48 -2.44 -5.44
N GLN A 253 -3.10 -2.30 -6.61
CA GLN A 253 -2.48 -2.67 -7.88
C GLN A 253 -2.54 -1.49 -8.84
N GLN A 254 -1.40 -1.19 -9.44
CA GLN A 254 -1.27 -0.06 -10.35
C GLN A 254 -2.14 -0.31 -11.60
N PRO A 255 -2.95 0.66 -12.03
CA PRO A 255 -3.67 0.53 -13.29
C PRO A 255 -2.70 0.36 -14.46
N GLU A 256 -3.16 -0.26 -15.54
CA GLU A 256 -2.39 -0.49 -16.79
C GLU A 256 -1.22 -1.47 -16.65
N THR A 257 -0.89 -1.95 -15.45
CA THR A 257 0.18 -2.95 -15.24
C THR A 257 -0.34 -4.39 -15.21
N PHE A 258 -1.63 -4.61 -15.47
CA PHE A 258 -2.26 -5.92 -15.47
C PHE A 258 -3.29 -6.04 -16.59
N LYS A 259 -3.54 -7.28 -16.98
CA LYS A 259 -4.60 -7.65 -17.91
C LYS A 259 -5.72 -8.33 -17.13
N VAL A 260 -6.95 -8.10 -17.57
CA VAL A 260 -8.15 -8.75 -17.04
C VAL A 260 -8.46 -9.96 -17.91
N GLN A 261 -8.78 -11.09 -17.29
CA GLN A 261 -9.17 -12.30 -17.99
C GLN A 261 -10.25 -13.10 -17.25
N ALA A 262 -10.72 -14.14 -17.94
CA ALA A 262 -11.68 -15.09 -17.40
C ALA A 262 -11.06 -15.99 -16.31
N GLU A 263 -11.94 -16.60 -15.54
CA GLU A 263 -11.60 -17.61 -14.54
C GLU A 263 -10.82 -18.78 -15.14
N THR A 264 -9.89 -19.32 -14.36
CA THR A 264 -9.00 -20.42 -14.75
C THR A 264 -9.21 -21.67 -13.87
N ILE A 265 -10.22 -21.67 -12.99
CA ILE A 265 -10.54 -22.78 -12.08
C ILE A 265 -11.51 -23.79 -12.69
N GLY A 266 -11.93 -23.60 -13.95
CA GLY A 266 -12.84 -24.51 -14.65
C GLY A 266 -14.24 -24.50 -14.05
N ALA A 267 -14.74 -23.34 -13.62
CA ALA A 267 -16.08 -23.21 -13.05
C ALA A 267 -17.20 -23.50 -14.07
N GLY A 268 -16.91 -23.45 -15.37
CA GLY A 268 -17.89 -23.69 -16.42
C GLY A 268 -19.02 -22.67 -16.36
N SER A 269 -20.28 -23.13 -16.30
CA SER A 269 -21.45 -22.26 -16.16
C SER A 269 -21.69 -21.74 -14.74
N ARG A 270 -20.96 -22.26 -13.73
CA ARG A 270 -21.15 -21.86 -12.33
C ARG A 270 -20.64 -20.44 -12.11
N ARG A 271 -21.51 -19.56 -11.63
CA ARG A 271 -21.11 -18.21 -11.22
C ARG A 271 -20.27 -18.27 -9.94
N ILE A 272 -19.04 -17.76 -10.00
CA ILE A 272 -18.10 -17.78 -8.87
C ILE A 272 -18.45 -16.67 -7.86
N CYS A 273 -18.61 -15.45 -8.36
CA CYS A 273 -18.90 -14.28 -7.55
C CYS A 273 -20.23 -13.66 -8.01
N PRO A 274 -21.16 -13.34 -7.09
CA PRO A 274 -22.43 -12.72 -7.48
C PRO A 274 -22.27 -11.34 -8.13
N ILE A 275 -21.15 -10.65 -7.86
CA ILE A 275 -20.92 -9.27 -8.29
C ILE A 275 -19.99 -9.20 -9.50
N ILE A 276 -18.85 -9.91 -9.45
CA ILE A 276 -17.85 -9.89 -10.52
C ILE A 276 -18.16 -11.01 -11.53
N PRO A 277 -18.25 -10.70 -12.84
CA PRO A 277 -18.40 -11.71 -13.88
C PRO A 277 -17.22 -12.68 -13.96
N ASN A 278 -17.47 -13.94 -14.32
CA ASN A 278 -16.41 -14.95 -14.47
C ASN A 278 -15.40 -14.57 -15.57
N ASN A 279 -15.79 -13.80 -16.59
CA ASN A 279 -14.90 -13.34 -17.67
C ASN A 279 -13.99 -12.15 -17.27
N GLU A 280 -14.14 -11.61 -16.06
CA GLU A 280 -13.39 -10.45 -15.56
C GLU A 280 -12.80 -10.69 -14.15
N VAL A 281 -12.81 -11.94 -13.68
CA VAL A 281 -12.53 -12.27 -12.27
C VAL A 281 -11.04 -12.39 -11.95
N GLU A 282 -10.18 -12.47 -12.96
CA GLU A 282 -8.75 -12.68 -12.76
C GLU A 282 -7.94 -11.55 -13.38
N TYR A 283 -7.02 -10.99 -12.59
CA TYR A 283 -6.02 -10.02 -13.02
C TYR A 283 -4.66 -10.70 -13.03
N PHE A 284 -3.90 -10.58 -14.11
CA PHE A 284 -2.53 -11.07 -14.16
C PHE A 284 -1.56 -9.97 -14.55
N SER A 285 -0.39 -9.97 -13.90
CA SER A 285 0.65 -8.97 -14.11
C SER A 285 2.04 -9.63 -14.17
N GLU A 286 2.85 -9.17 -15.10
CA GLU A 286 4.28 -9.48 -15.24
C GLU A 286 5.15 -8.33 -14.69
N VAL A 287 4.53 -7.22 -14.30
CA VAL A 287 5.23 -5.99 -13.94
C VAL A 287 5.57 -6.02 -12.45
N ARG A 288 6.86 -6.12 -12.14
CA ARG A 288 7.37 -6.03 -10.77
C ARG A 288 6.99 -4.72 -10.10
N SER A 289 6.85 -4.75 -8.78
CA SER A 289 6.56 -3.58 -7.94
C SER A 289 5.23 -2.85 -8.27
N SER A 290 4.39 -3.43 -9.12
CA SER A 290 3.08 -2.85 -9.47
C SER A 290 1.93 -3.33 -8.58
N ILE A 291 2.23 -4.18 -7.60
CA ILE A 291 1.27 -4.73 -6.63
C ILE A 291 1.87 -4.57 -5.23
N ILE A 292 1.14 -3.88 -4.35
CA ILE A 292 1.57 -3.61 -2.98
C ILE A 292 0.54 -4.21 -2.02
N PRO A 293 0.92 -5.21 -1.21
CA PRO A 293 0.04 -5.74 -0.17
C PRO A 293 -0.12 -4.70 0.93
N TYR A 294 -1.36 -4.40 1.31
CA TYR A 294 -1.68 -3.43 2.37
C TYR A 294 -2.52 -4.02 3.51
N GLY A 295 -2.97 -5.27 3.36
CA GLY A 295 -3.67 -5.99 4.41
C GLY A 295 -3.50 -7.49 4.31
N LEU A 296 -3.27 -8.14 5.43
CA LEU A 296 -3.39 -9.59 5.57
C LEU A 296 -4.82 -9.91 5.98
N LEU A 297 -5.56 -10.58 5.10
CA LEU A 297 -6.91 -11.08 5.35
C LEU A 297 -6.84 -12.51 5.86
N ILE A 298 -7.52 -12.78 6.97
CA ILE A 298 -7.57 -14.09 7.62
C ILE A 298 -9.03 -14.49 7.78
N ARG A 299 -9.34 -15.74 7.44
CA ARG A 299 -10.62 -16.37 7.74
C ARG A 299 -10.36 -17.64 8.51
N VAL A 300 -10.91 -17.72 9.72
CA VAL A 300 -10.94 -18.93 10.55
C VAL A 300 -12.34 -19.52 10.50
N PHE A 301 -12.45 -20.84 10.38
CA PHE A 301 -13.69 -21.59 10.30
C PHE A 301 -13.49 -23.02 10.84
N GLN A 302 -14.58 -23.75 11.04
CA GLN A 302 -14.51 -25.16 11.48
C GLN A 302 -14.62 -26.11 10.29
#